data_AF-A0A5B8LFJ5-F1
#
_entry.id   AF-A0A5B8LFJ5-F1
#
_cell.length_a   1.000
_cell.length_b   1.000
_cell.length_c   1.000
_cell.angle_alpha   90.00
_cell.angle_beta   90.00
_cell.angle_gamma   90.00
#
_symmetry.space_group_name_H-M   'P 1'
#
loop_
_entity.id
_entity.type
_entity.pdbx_description
1 polymer ?
#
loop_
_entity_poly.entity_id
_entity_poly.type
_entity_poly.pdbx_seq_one_letter_code
_entity_poly.pdbx_strand_id
1 'polypeptide(L)' 'MRFALPLLFLATPAFAQVPPHSGVIHTRSMPELSDIALFVMAVGGVWLARRALRKRFKQPETHAED' A
#
# COMPACT_ATOMS: atom_id res chain seq x y z
N MET A 1 -11.86 -16.81 -0.25
CA MET A 1 -11.73 -15.37 -0.58
C MET A 1 -10.44 -14.71 -0.10
N ARG A 2 -9.83 -15.13 1.03
CA ARG A 2 -8.59 -14.52 1.60
C ARG A 2 -7.37 -14.44 0.67
N PHE A 3 -7.29 -15.27 -0.37
CA PHE A 3 -6.17 -15.30 -1.31
C PHE A 3 -6.47 -14.64 -2.66
N ALA A 4 -7.69 -14.13 -2.87
CA ALA A 4 -8.04 -13.51 -4.13
C ALA A 4 -7.27 -12.19 -4.36
N LEU A 5 -7.05 -11.42 -3.29
CA LEU A 5 -6.34 -10.14 -3.35
C LEU A 5 -4.83 -10.28 -3.68
N PRO A 6 -4.04 -11.16 -3.01
CA PRO A 6 -2.63 -11.35 -3.39
C PRO A 6 -2.49 -11.97 -4.79
N LEU A 7 -3.39 -12.86 -5.19
CA LEU A 7 -3.41 -13.44 -6.53
C LEU A 7 -3.70 -12.37 -7.61
N LEU A 8 -4.63 -11.46 -7.34
CA LEU A 8 -4.95 -10.33 -8.22
C LEU A 8 -3.73 -9.40 -8.38
N PHE A 9 -3.05 -9.04 -7.29
CA PHE A 9 -1.85 -8.21 -7.34
C PHE A 9 -0.71 -8.85 -8.13
N LEU A 10 -0.52 -10.17 -8.01
CA LEU A 10 0.51 -10.90 -8.75
C LEU A 10 0.22 -10.98 -10.25
N ALA A 11 -1.05 -10.96 -10.65
CA ALA A 11 -1.47 -11.01 -12.06
C ALA A 11 -1.41 -9.65 -12.78
N THR A 12 -1.33 -8.54 -12.05
CA THR A 12 -1.32 -7.18 -12.64
C THR A 12 -0.25 -6.92 -13.72
N PRO A 13 1.02 -7.35 -13.59
CA PRO A 13 2.02 -7.07 -14.63
C PRO A 13 1.74 -7.81 -15.95
N ALA A 14 1.02 -8.94 -15.91
CA ALA A 14 0.69 -9.71 -17.11
C ALA A 14 -0.34 -8.99 -18.02
N PHE A 15 -1.08 -8.01 -17.48
CA PHE A 15 -2.03 -7.20 -18.24
C PHE A 15 -1.44 -5.87 -18.75
N ALA A 16 -0.15 -5.60 -18.50
CA ALA A 16 0.49 -4.37 -18.97
C ALA A 16 0.74 -4.46 -20.49
N GLN A 17 -0.12 -3.80 -21.27
CA GLN A 17 -0.02 -3.69 -22.74
C GLN A 17 1.03 -2.65 -23.21
N VAL A 18 1.66 -1.92 -22.29
CA VAL A 18 2.59 -0.83 -22.59
C VAL A 18 4.04 -1.33 -22.46
N PRO A 19 4.94 -0.99 -23.41
CA PRO A 19 6.35 -1.31 -23.31
C PRO A 19 6.95 -0.85 -21.96
N PRO A 20 7.74 -1.69 -21.26
CA PRO A 20 8.24 -1.41 -19.92
C PRO A 20 9.09 -0.13 -19.79
N HIS A 21 9.67 0.33 -20.89
CA HIS A 21 10.49 1.54 -20.97
C HIS A 21 10.56 2.01 -22.44
N SER A 22 10.57 3.34 -22.65
CA SER A 22 10.69 3.95 -23.99
C SER A 22 12.12 4.00 -24.53
N GLY A 23 13.13 3.74 -23.68
CA GLY A 23 14.55 3.90 -24.04
C GLY A 23 15.02 5.35 -24.18
N VAL A 24 14.13 6.32 -23.95
CA VAL A 24 14.45 7.76 -24.00
C VAL A 24 14.87 8.22 -22.61
N ILE A 25 16.06 8.81 -22.49
CA ILE A 25 16.54 9.37 -21.23
C ILE A 25 15.74 10.65 -20.94
N HIS A 26 14.88 10.60 -19.94
CA HIS A 26 14.15 11.77 -19.44
C HIS A 26 14.92 12.39 -18.26
N THR A 27 15.30 13.66 -18.39
CA THR A 27 15.88 14.43 -17.27
C THR A 27 14.76 14.82 -16.31
N ARG A 28 14.77 14.25 -15.09
CA ARG A 28 13.79 14.60 -14.04
C ARG A 28 14.11 15.97 -13.43
N SER A 29 13.14 16.88 -13.46
CA SER A 29 13.19 18.18 -12.78
C SER A 29 12.30 18.24 -11.53
N MET A 30 11.38 17.29 -11.36
CA MET A 30 10.40 17.24 -10.27
C MET A 30 9.93 15.80 -10.03
N PRO A 31 9.36 15.49 -8.85
CA PRO A 31 8.77 14.18 -8.57
C PRO A 31 7.67 13.85 -9.58
N GLU A 32 7.68 12.64 -10.10
CA GLU A 32 6.65 12.20 -11.02
C GLU A 32 5.34 11.89 -10.27
N LEU A 33 4.22 11.90 -11.00
CA LEU A 33 2.94 11.44 -10.47
C LEU A 33 3.02 10.01 -9.90
N SER A 34 3.88 9.17 -10.47
CA SER A 34 4.20 7.83 -9.98
C SER A 34 4.80 7.86 -8.57
N ASP A 35 5.77 8.75 -8.33
CA ASP A 35 6.42 8.91 -7.03
C ASP A 35 5.41 9.36 -5.96
N ILE A 36 4.51 10.28 -6.32
CA ILE A 36 3.43 10.75 -5.43
C ILE A 36 2.47 9.61 -5.11
N ALA A 37 2.06 8.83 -6.13
CA ALA A 37 1.17 7.68 -5.93
C ALA A 37 1.81 6.63 -5.02
N LEU A 38 3.10 6.32 -5.20
CA LEU A 38 3.86 5.42 -4.34
C LEU A 38 3.93 5.93 -2.90
N PHE A 39 4.19 7.22 -2.71
CA PHE A 39 4.20 7.85 -1.39
C PHE A 39 2.85 7.73 -0.67
N VAL A 40 1.76 8.08 -1.36
CA VAL A 40 0.40 7.99 -0.79
C VAL A 40 0.03 6.55 -0.45
N MET A 41 0.37 5.59 -1.30
CA MET A 41 0.13 4.17 -1.03
C MET A 41 0.91 3.68 0.20
N ALA A 42 2.18 4.07 0.34
CA ALA A 42 2.99 3.73 1.50
C ALA A 42 2.40 4.31 2.80
N VAL A 43 2.07 5.61 2.80
CA VAL A 43 1.46 6.28 3.95
C VAL A 43 0.11 5.65 4.30
N GLY A 44 -0.72 5.38 3.30
CA GLY A 44 -2.03 4.71 3.47
C GLY A 44 -1.89 3.31 4.06
N GLY A 45 -0.94 2.51 3.57
CA GLY A 45 -0.65 1.18 4.08
C GLY A 45 -0.20 1.18 5.53
N VAL A 46 0.74 2.07 5.89
CA VAL A 46 1.22 2.22 7.28
C VAL A 46 0.09 2.70 8.19
N TRP A 47 -0.74 3.65 7.74
CA TRP A 47 -1.88 4.15 8.49
C TRP A 47 -2.92 3.05 8.76
N LEU A 48 -3.26 2.25 7.73
CA LEU A 48 -4.17 1.12 7.87
C LEU A 48 -3.63 0.07 8.85
N ALA A 49 -2.36 -0.30 8.74
CA ALA A 49 -1.70 -1.23 9.65
C ALA A 49 -1.76 -0.71 11.10
N ARG A 50 -1.42 0.56 11.32
CA ARG A 50 -1.49 1.21 12.63
C ARG A 50 -2.92 1.24 13.17
N ARG A 51 -3.91 1.53 12.33
CA ARG A 51 -5.32 1.54 12.71
C ARG A 51 -5.82 0.15 13.11
N ALA A 52 -5.42 -0.88 12.37
CA ALA A 52 -5.77 -2.27 12.68
C ALA A 52 -5.16 -2.72 14.00
N LEU A 53 -3.87 -2.43 14.24
CA LEU A 53 -3.20 -2.73 15.52
C LEU A 53 -3.86 -1.99 16.68
N ARG A 54 -4.10 -0.68 16.56
CA ARG A 54 -4.77 0.11 17.61
C ARG A 54 -6.20 -0.38 17.88
N LYS A 55 -6.93 -0.88 16.88
CA LYS A 55 -8.26 -1.48 17.08
C LYS A 55 -8.17 -2.78 17.87
N ARG A 56 -7.11 -3.57 17.68
CA ARG A 56 -6.89 -4.83 18.41
C ARG A 56 -6.48 -4.62 19.87
N PHE A 57 -5.79 -3.52 20.18
CA PHE A 57 -5.35 -3.19 21.54
C PHE A 57 -6.30 -2.27 22.30
N LYS A 58 -7.43 -1.89 21.70
CA LYS A 58 -8.50 -1.19 22.42
C LYS A 58 -9.42 -2.22 23.07
N GLN A 59 -9.09 -2.55 24.32
CA GLN A 59 -10.01 -2.81 25.44
C GLN A 59 -10.29 -4.29 25.81
N PRO A 60 -10.49 -4.61 27.11
CA PRO A 60 -10.24 -3.84 28.34
C PRO A 60 -9.27 -4.53 29.32
N GLU A 61 -8.41 -3.74 29.96
CA GLU A 61 -8.04 -4.03 31.36
C GLU A 61 -9.34 -3.88 32.15
N THR A 62 -10.05 -4.99 32.37
CA THR A 62 -11.13 -5.04 33.36
C THR A 62 -10.49 -4.68 34.69
N HIS A 63 -10.95 -3.58 35.29
CA HIS A 63 -10.63 -3.21 36.66
C HIS A 63 -10.72 -4.47 37.54
N ALA A 64 -9.55 -4.91 38.01
CA ALA A 64 -9.44 -5.72 39.21
C ALA A 64 -9.90 -4.83 40.38
N GLU A 65 -10.65 -5.45 41.29
CA GLU A 65 -10.99 -4.99 42.64
C GLU A 65 -12.00 -3.82 42.73
N ASP A 66 -13.25 -4.17 43.02
CA ASP A 66 -13.87 -4.03 44.36
C ASP A 66 -15.04 -5.01 44.54
#